data_AF-A0A8C9U0E7-F1
#
_entry.id   AF-A0A8C9U0E7-F1
#
_cell.length_a   1.000
_cell.length_b   1.000
_cell.length_c   1.000
_cell.angle_alpha   90.00
_cell.angle_beta   90.00
_cell.angle_gamma   90.00
#
_symmetry.space_group_name_H-M   'P 1'
#
loop_
_entity.id
_entity.type
_entity.pdbx_description
1 polymer ?
#
loop_
_entity_poly.entity_id
_entity_poly.type
_entity_poly.pdbx_seq_one_letter_code
_entity_poly.pdbx_strand_id
1 'polypeptide(L)'
;MATAHDRAVLQTIFNPTTPFGDVPGLNQVEGLQDDDSGFDAMLLEKVKGLELQGVSAAESGDLSEALECFDEAIRVLPQRPSAYNNRAQTRRLQGDTAGALDDLERTISLSEGTSRSACQALVQRGLLHRLAGRDEEARLDFEKAATLGSDFARQQAVLLNPYAALCNRMLSEVITKLRNPEALEAQSP
;
A
#
# COMPACT_ATOMS: atom_id res chain seq x y z
N MET A 1 25.69 -5.42 10.71
CA MET A 1 24.41 -5.19 11.41
C MET A 1 23.39 -4.87 10.35
N ALA A 2 22.25 -5.58 10.30
CA ALA A 2 21.17 -5.25 9.37
C ALA A 2 20.70 -3.81 9.62
N THR A 3 20.62 -2.99 8.58
CA THR A 3 20.17 -1.61 8.68
C THR A 3 18.69 -1.56 9.09
N ALA A 4 18.21 -0.40 9.54
CA ALA A 4 16.78 -0.22 9.83
C ALA A 4 15.91 -0.55 8.59
N HIS A 5 16.43 -0.24 7.40
CA HIS A 5 15.82 -0.60 6.12
C HIS A 5 15.76 -2.12 5.92
N ASP A 6 16.87 -2.84 6.18
CA ASP A 6 16.92 -4.30 6.04
C ASP A 6 15.97 -5.01 7.02
N ARG A 7 15.85 -4.53 8.27
CA ARG A 7 14.92 -5.12 9.26
C ARG A 7 13.47 -4.95 8.83
N ALA A 8 13.12 -3.81 8.25
CA ALA A 8 11.75 -3.53 7.84
C ALA A 8 11.38 -4.25 6.54
N VAL A 9 12.31 -4.39 5.59
CA VAL A 9 12.16 -5.27 4.42
C VAL A 9 11.99 -6.73 4.84
N LEU A 10 12.75 -7.19 5.83
CA LEU A 10 12.59 -8.55 6.36
C LEU A 10 11.26 -8.71 7.10
N GLN A 11 10.81 -7.71 7.86
CA GLN A 11 9.48 -7.75 8.50
C GLN A 11 8.34 -7.78 7.48
N THR A 12 8.45 -7.11 6.34
CA THR A 12 7.42 -7.20 5.28
C THR A 12 7.43 -8.52 4.53
N ILE A 13 8.60 -9.17 4.41
CA ILE A 13 8.73 -10.50 3.82
C ILE A 13 8.21 -11.58 4.77
N PHE A 14 8.50 -11.48 6.07
CA PHE A 14 8.25 -12.56 7.05
C PHE A 14 7.02 -12.35 7.94
N ASN A 15 6.48 -11.13 8.05
CA ASN A 15 5.26 -10.82 8.79
C ASN A 15 4.28 -10.05 7.89
N PRO A 16 3.57 -10.73 6.98
CA PRO A 16 2.59 -10.07 6.11
C PRO A 16 1.42 -9.44 6.89
N THR A 17 1.29 -9.74 8.18
CA THR A 17 0.27 -9.24 9.11
C THR A 17 0.76 -8.13 10.03
N THR A 18 2.03 -7.68 9.96
CA THR A 18 2.45 -6.49 10.72
C THR A 18 1.56 -5.31 10.31
N PRO A 19 1.07 -4.48 11.26
CA PRO A 19 0.32 -3.28 10.91
C PRO A 19 1.16 -2.48 9.93
N PHE A 20 0.65 -2.27 8.73
CA PHE A 20 1.40 -1.70 7.61
C PHE A 20 1.87 -0.25 7.83
N GLY A 21 1.83 0.28 9.05
CA GLY A 21 2.36 1.59 9.40
C GLY A 21 3.89 1.69 9.29
N ASP A 22 4.62 0.58 9.48
CA ASP A 22 6.09 0.58 9.61
C ASP A 22 6.85 0.09 8.37
N VAL A 23 6.24 0.10 7.18
CA VAL A 23 6.91 -0.36 5.96
C VAL A 23 7.60 0.80 5.22
N PRO A 24 8.93 0.78 5.07
CA PRO A 24 9.67 1.80 4.32
C PRO A 24 9.20 1.87 2.87
N GLY A 25 8.96 3.08 2.37
CA GLY A 25 8.57 3.32 0.98
C GLY A 25 7.07 3.28 0.69
N LEU A 26 6.19 2.94 1.65
CA LEU A 26 4.74 3.02 1.43
C LEU A 26 4.23 4.42 1.09
N ASN A 27 4.91 5.44 1.61
CA ASN A 27 4.52 6.85 1.46
C ASN A 27 5.47 7.65 0.55
N GLN A 28 6.43 7.00 -0.11
CA GLN A 28 7.36 7.67 -1.02
C GLN A 28 6.77 7.66 -2.43
N VAL A 29 5.94 8.67 -2.71
CA VAL A 29 5.48 8.96 -4.05
C VAL A 29 6.01 10.35 -4.39
N GLU A 30 7.20 10.41 -4.99
CA GLU A 30 7.81 11.68 -5.39
C GLU A 30 7.06 12.27 -6.59
N GLY A 31 6.71 13.55 -6.50
CA GLY A 31 6.14 14.31 -7.62
C GLY A 31 4.62 14.21 -7.83
N LEU A 32 3.91 13.28 -7.19
CA LEU A 32 2.44 13.26 -7.22
C LEU A 32 1.84 14.17 -6.15
N GLN A 33 0.88 14.98 -6.55
CA GLN A 33 0.09 15.84 -5.68
C GLN A 33 -1.39 15.63 -5.97
N ASP A 34 -2.22 15.85 -4.96
CA ASP A 34 -3.67 15.91 -5.17
C ASP A 34 -4.01 17.27 -5.78
N ASP A 35 -4.91 17.28 -6.76
CA ASP A 35 -5.41 18.52 -7.34
C ASP A 35 -6.37 19.21 -6.35
N ASP A 36 -5.82 20.19 -5.63
CA ASP A 36 -6.57 20.99 -4.67
C ASP A 36 -7.19 22.26 -5.33
N SER A 37 -7.00 22.49 -6.64
CA SER A 37 -7.33 23.77 -7.28
C SER A 37 -8.83 24.10 -7.32
N GLY A 38 -9.69 23.08 -7.21
CA GLY A 38 -11.15 23.23 -7.21
C GLY A 38 -11.78 23.55 -5.86
N PHE A 39 -10.99 23.66 -4.78
CA PHE A 39 -11.52 23.87 -3.42
C PHE A 39 -11.41 25.32 -2.96
N ASP A 40 -12.36 25.74 -2.10
CA ASP A 40 -12.25 27.00 -1.38
C ASP A 40 -11.02 26.98 -0.45
N ALA A 41 -10.19 28.02 -0.53
CA ALA A 41 -8.91 28.07 0.17
C ALA A 41 -9.06 28.04 1.70
N MET A 42 -10.10 28.66 2.26
CA MET A 42 -10.33 28.67 3.70
C MET A 42 -10.80 27.30 4.19
N LEU A 43 -11.70 26.66 3.43
CA LEU A 43 -12.14 25.29 3.74
C LEU A 43 -10.99 24.29 3.59
N LEU A 44 -10.15 24.47 2.57
CA LEU A 44 -8.98 23.61 2.33
C LEU A 44 -7.97 23.72 3.47
N GLU A 45 -7.67 24.92 3.95
CA GLU A 45 -6.77 25.12 5.08
C GLU A 45 -7.34 24.48 6.36
N LYS A 46 -8.64 24.64 6.60
CA LYS A 46 -9.32 23.97 7.72
C LYS A 46 -9.17 22.45 7.63
N VAL A 47 -9.42 21.87 6.46
CA VAL A 47 -9.33 20.41 6.24
C VAL A 47 -7.90 19.91 6.40
N LYS A 48 -6.90 20.63 5.88
CA LYS A 48 -5.48 20.28 6.08
C LYS A 48 -5.08 20.30 7.55
N GLY A 49 -5.59 21.26 8.31
CA GLY A 49 -5.41 21.30 9.77
C GLY A 49 -6.02 20.09 10.48
N LEU A 50 -7.26 19.73 10.14
CA LEU A 50 -7.93 18.54 10.68
C LEU A 50 -7.19 17.25 10.31
N GLU A 51 -6.71 17.12 9.09
CA GLU A 51 -5.94 15.94 8.67
C GLU A 51 -4.61 15.83 9.42
N LEU A 52 -3.89 16.94 9.61
CA LEU A 52 -2.63 16.95 10.35
C LEU A 52 -2.85 16.52 11.82
N GLN A 53 -3.92 17.02 12.43
CA GLN A 53 -4.32 16.62 13.78
C GLN A 53 -4.69 15.13 13.83
N GLY A 54 -5.50 14.66 12.88
CA GLY A 54 -5.90 13.26 12.82
C GLY A 54 -4.73 12.30 12.59
N VAL A 55 -3.74 12.69 11.77
CA VAL A 55 -2.50 11.92 11.58
C VAL A 55 -1.71 11.87 12.88
N SER A 56 -1.53 13.00 13.56
CA SER A 56 -0.80 13.04 14.85
C SER A 56 -1.50 12.20 15.92
N ALA A 57 -2.83 12.24 15.99
CA ALA A 57 -3.62 11.40 16.88
C ALA A 57 -3.43 9.91 16.56
N ALA A 58 -3.49 9.52 15.28
CA ALA A 58 -3.26 8.14 14.86
C ALA A 58 -1.84 7.65 15.19
N GLU A 59 -0.81 8.48 14.99
CA GLU A 59 0.58 8.18 15.35
C GLU A 59 0.80 8.02 16.85
N SER A 60 0.04 8.76 17.67
CA SER A 60 0.06 8.62 19.13
C SER A 60 -0.81 7.45 19.65
N GLY A 61 -1.53 6.77 18.75
CA GLY A 61 -2.39 5.64 19.06
C GLY A 61 -3.82 6.00 19.46
N ASP A 62 -4.18 7.29 19.50
CA ASP A 62 -5.57 7.71 19.67
C ASP A 62 -6.34 7.62 18.34
N LEU A 63 -6.73 6.38 18.02
CA LEU A 63 -7.46 6.09 16.79
C LEU A 63 -8.87 6.70 16.81
N SER A 64 -9.45 6.98 17.98
CA SER A 64 -10.80 7.54 18.08
C SER A 64 -10.78 9.01 17.71
N GLU A 65 -9.87 9.78 18.30
CA GLU A 65 -9.65 11.19 17.96
C GLU A 65 -9.28 11.33 16.47
N ALA A 66 -8.41 10.46 15.96
CA ALA A 66 -8.05 10.45 14.55
C ALA A 66 -9.26 10.30 13.62
N LEU A 67 -10.16 9.36 13.92
CA LEU A 67 -11.39 9.18 13.15
C LEU A 67 -12.31 10.41 13.21
N GLU A 68 -12.46 11.03 14.38
CA GLU A 68 -13.27 12.24 14.52
C GLU A 68 -12.74 13.39 13.65
N CYS A 69 -11.41 13.59 13.65
CA CYS A 69 -10.77 14.57 12.79
C CYS A 69 -11.02 14.30 11.29
N PHE A 70 -10.87 13.05 10.85
CA PHE A 70 -11.10 12.71 9.44
C PHE A 70 -12.58 12.76 9.05
N ASP A 71 -13.50 12.41 9.97
CA ASP A 71 -14.93 12.57 9.75
C ASP A 71 -15.30 14.05 9.61
N GLU A 72 -14.74 14.94 10.43
CA GLU A 72 -14.95 16.39 10.27
C GLU A 72 -14.34 16.88 8.94
N ALA A 73 -13.13 16.45 8.60
CA ALA A 73 -12.48 16.82 7.34
C ALA A 73 -13.35 16.44 6.13
N ILE A 74 -13.93 15.24 6.13
CA ILE A 74 -14.85 14.75 5.11
C ILE A 74 -16.16 15.56 5.08
N ARG A 75 -16.70 15.95 6.24
CA ARG A 75 -17.90 16.81 6.28
C ARG A 75 -17.64 18.18 5.67
N VAL A 76 -16.44 18.74 5.87
CA VAL A 76 -16.08 20.07 5.35
C VAL A 76 -15.79 20.02 3.85
N LEU A 77 -14.98 19.06 3.38
CA LEU A 77 -14.68 18.86 1.95
C LEU A 77 -14.92 17.40 1.53
N PRO A 78 -16.18 17.00 1.23
CA PRO A 78 -16.52 15.60 0.93
C PRO A 78 -15.96 15.07 -0.39
N GLN A 79 -15.42 15.95 -1.24
CA GLN A 79 -14.81 15.60 -2.52
C GLN A 79 -13.28 15.52 -2.45
N ARG A 80 -12.66 15.78 -1.29
CA ARG A 80 -11.21 15.72 -1.16
C ARG A 80 -10.76 14.28 -0.83
N PRO A 81 -9.95 13.64 -1.69
CA PRO A 81 -9.65 12.21 -1.57
C PRO A 81 -8.76 11.85 -0.37
N SER A 82 -7.85 12.75 0.05
CA SER A 82 -6.87 12.49 1.11
C SER A 82 -7.50 12.14 2.46
N ALA A 83 -8.62 12.78 2.82
CA ALA A 83 -9.27 12.55 4.10
C ALA A 83 -9.84 11.12 4.20
N TYR A 84 -10.38 10.59 3.10
CA TYR A 84 -10.82 9.19 3.02
C TYR A 84 -9.63 8.22 3.08
N ASN A 85 -8.52 8.50 2.39
CA ASN A 85 -7.32 7.66 2.47
C ASN A 85 -6.76 7.59 3.90
N ASN A 86 -6.70 8.71 4.61
CA ASN A 86 -6.22 8.76 5.98
C ASN A 86 -7.17 8.05 6.94
N ARG A 87 -8.49 8.24 6.78
CA ARG A 87 -9.50 7.51 7.56
C ARG A 87 -9.43 6.01 7.32
N ALA A 88 -9.23 5.57 6.08
CA ALA A 88 -9.04 4.17 5.75
C ALA A 88 -7.84 3.57 6.50
N GLN A 89 -6.72 4.28 6.56
CA GLN A 89 -5.55 3.84 7.31
C GLN A 89 -5.87 3.65 8.79
N THR A 90 -6.56 4.62 9.42
CA THR A 90 -6.98 4.51 10.82
C THR A 90 -7.96 3.36 11.06
N ARG A 91 -8.95 3.17 10.17
CA ARG A 91 -9.89 2.04 10.24
C ARG A 91 -9.17 0.69 10.15
N ARG A 92 -8.14 0.58 9.31
CA ARG A 92 -7.27 -0.61 9.26
C ARG A 92 -6.56 -0.85 10.59
N LEU A 93 -6.02 0.20 11.22
CA LEU A 93 -5.37 0.08 12.53
C LEU A 93 -6.36 -0.35 13.63
N GLN A 94 -7.63 0.03 13.52
CA GLN A 94 -8.72 -0.43 14.39
C GLN A 94 -9.23 -1.85 14.05
N GLY A 95 -8.82 -2.42 12.92
CA GLY A 95 -9.29 -3.72 12.43
C GLY A 95 -10.59 -3.66 11.62
N ASP A 96 -11.16 -2.47 11.40
CA ASP A 96 -12.31 -2.27 10.51
C ASP A 96 -11.87 -2.33 9.04
N THR A 97 -11.67 -3.56 8.56
CA THR A 97 -11.24 -3.82 7.19
C THR A 97 -12.32 -3.43 6.17
N ALA A 98 -13.60 -3.60 6.51
CA ALA A 98 -14.69 -3.31 5.60
C ALA A 98 -14.82 -1.80 5.37
N GLY A 99 -14.90 -1.02 6.45
CA GLY A 99 -14.97 0.44 6.35
C GLY A 99 -13.71 1.06 5.75
N ALA A 100 -12.55 0.41 5.90
CA ALA A 100 -11.34 0.81 5.19
C ALA A 100 -11.45 0.60 3.68
N LEU A 101 -11.95 -0.56 3.21
CA LEU A 101 -12.11 -0.82 1.78
C LEU A 101 -13.06 0.19 1.12
N ASP A 102 -14.17 0.53 1.79
CA ASP A 102 -15.13 1.52 1.30
C ASP A 102 -14.47 2.90 1.12
N ASP A 103 -13.67 3.33 2.09
CA ASP A 103 -12.95 4.60 2.04
C ASP A 103 -11.88 4.61 0.95
N LEU A 104 -11.15 3.51 0.77
CA LEU A 104 -10.13 3.38 -0.29
C LEU A 104 -10.77 3.45 -1.68
N GLU A 105 -11.89 2.78 -1.87
CA GLU A 105 -12.65 2.87 -3.12
C GLU A 105 -13.17 4.29 -3.38
N ARG A 106 -13.61 4.98 -2.32
CA ARG A 106 -14.02 6.38 -2.43
C ARG A 106 -12.86 7.29 -2.82
N THR A 107 -11.68 7.13 -2.22
CA THR A 107 -10.47 7.87 -2.59
C THR A 107 -10.13 7.69 -4.06
N ILE A 108 -10.06 6.44 -4.53
CA ILE A 108 -9.70 6.10 -5.91
C ILE A 108 -10.70 6.71 -6.89
N SER A 109 -11.99 6.64 -6.56
CA SER A 109 -13.07 7.19 -7.39
C SER A 109 -13.01 8.72 -7.48
N LEU A 110 -12.77 9.40 -6.35
CA LEU A 110 -12.72 10.87 -6.29
C LEU A 110 -11.55 11.47 -7.06
N SER A 111 -10.44 10.74 -7.15
CA SER A 111 -9.24 11.24 -7.82
C SER A 111 -8.97 10.57 -9.17
N GLU A 112 -9.98 9.91 -9.73
CA GLU A 112 -9.90 9.16 -10.99
C GLU A 112 -8.71 8.18 -11.08
N GLY A 113 -8.23 7.71 -9.93
CA GLY A 113 -7.07 6.82 -9.83
C GLY A 113 -5.71 7.42 -10.22
N THR A 114 -5.54 8.75 -10.31
CA THR A 114 -4.27 9.36 -10.80
C THR A 114 -3.50 10.19 -9.77
N SER A 115 -4.14 10.53 -8.64
CA SER A 115 -3.56 11.39 -7.61
C SER A 115 -2.61 10.66 -6.64
N ARG A 116 -1.94 11.44 -5.78
CA ARG A 116 -1.14 10.89 -4.68
C ARG A 116 -1.98 10.03 -3.75
N SER A 117 -3.16 10.54 -3.37
CA SER A 117 -4.09 9.82 -2.50
C SER A 117 -4.60 8.54 -3.16
N ALA A 118 -4.84 8.52 -4.47
CA ALA A 118 -5.16 7.29 -5.20
C ALA A 118 -4.02 6.27 -5.19
N CYS A 119 -2.79 6.72 -5.42
CA CYS A 119 -1.62 5.85 -5.38
C CYS A 119 -1.49 5.15 -4.02
N GLN A 120 -1.60 5.92 -2.93
CA GLN A 120 -1.61 5.37 -1.58
C GLN A 120 -2.80 4.44 -1.35
N ALA A 121 -3.99 4.81 -1.79
CA ALA A 121 -5.18 3.99 -1.60
C ALA A 121 -5.11 2.65 -2.34
N LEU A 122 -4.58 2.63 -3.56
CA LEU A 122 -4.33 1.41 -4.33
C LEU A 122 -3.33 0.50 -3.61
N VAL A 123 -2.24 1.05 -3.06
CA VAL A 123 -1.29 0.27 -2.26
C VAL A 123 -1.97 -0.33 -1.03
N GLN A 124 -2.73 0.48 -0.27
CA GLN A 124 -3.44 0.01 0.91
C GLN A 124 -4.45 -1.09 0.58
N ARG A 125 -5.23 -0.92 -0.50
CA ARG A 125 -6.23 -1.89 -0.94
C ARG A 125 -5.62 -3.18 -1.45
N GLY A 126 -4.53 -3.10 -2.21
CA GLY A 126 -3.76 -4.26 -2.66
C GLY A 126 -3.24 -5.10 -1.50
N LEU A 127 -2.77 -4.45 -0.42
CA LEU A 127 -2.34 -5.16 0.80
C LEU A 127 -3.50 -5.87 1.50
N LEU A 128 -4.68 -5.25 1.56
CA LEU A 128 -5.88 -5.88 2.13
C LEU A 128 -6.38 -7.06 1.28
N HIS A 129 -6.34 -6.95 -0.04
CA HIS A 129 -6.66 -8.05 -0.94
C HIS A 129 -5.71 -9.23 -0.76
N ARG A 130 -4.41 -8.96 -0.68
CA ARG A 130 -3.39 -9.99 -0.44
C ARG A 130 -3.58 -10.70 0.89
N LEU A 131 -3.88 -9.96 1.96
CA LEU A 131 -4.21 -10.54 3.26
C LEU A 131 -5.44 -11.45 3.22
N ALA A 132 -6.40 -11.12 2.35
CA ALA A 132 -7.60 -11.92 2.13
C ALA A 132 -7.40 -13.07 1.12
N GLY A 133 -6.17 -13.34 0.67
CA GLY A 133 -5.86 -14.37 -0.34
C GLY A 133 -6.34 -14.04 -1.76
N ARG A 134 -6.72 -12.77 -2.01
CA ARG A 134 -7.17 -12.26 -3.30
C ARG A 134 -5.99 -11.69 -4.09
N ASP A 135 -5.09 -12.59 -4.48
CA ASP A 135 -3.78 -12.22 -5.05
C ASP A 135 -3.88 -11.55 -6.42
N GLU A 136 -4.87 -11.92 -7.25
CA GLU A 136 -5.07 -11.27 -8.55
C GLU A 136 -5.58 -9.83 -8.38
N GLU A 137 -6.56 -9.60 -7.51
CA GLU A 137 -7.03 -8.24 -7.20
C GLU A 137 -5.89 -7.40 -6.59
N ALA A 138 -5.10 -7.99 -5.69
CA ALA A 138 -3.93 -7.34 -5.11
C ALA A 138 -2.91 -6.94 -6.19
N ARG A 139 -2.59 -7.86 -7.12
CA ARG A 139 -1.67 -7.61 -8.23
C ARG A 139 -2.15 -6.45 -9.10
N LEU A 140 -3.44 -6.42 -9.46
CA LEU A 140 -4.01 -5.34 -10.29
C LEU A 140 -3.92 -3.97 -9.60
N ASP A 141 -4.17 -3.90 -8.30
CA ASP A 141 -4.02 -2.66 -7.54
C ASP A 141 -2.57 -2.21 -7.45
N PHE A 142 -1.64 -3.14 -7.22
CA PHE A 142 -0.21 -2.83 -7.19
C PHE A 142 0.32 -2.41 -8.56
N GLU A 143 -0.15 -3.00 -9.65
CA GLU A 143 0.23 -2.58 -11.01
C GLU A 143 -0.20 -1.14 -11.28
N LYS A 144 -1.44 -0.78 -10.93
CA LYS A 144 -1.92 0.60 -11.05
C LYS A 144 -1.08 1.56 -10.21
N ALA A 145 -0.85 1.26 -8.93
CA ALA A 145 0.00 2.10 -8.09
C ALA A 145 1.45 2.19 -8.61
N ALA A 146 1.98 1.13 -9.24
CA ALA A 146 3.30 1.15 -9.86
C ALA A 146 3.37 2.10 -11.07
N THR A 147 2.29 2.18 -11.88
CA THR A 147 2.20 3.16 -12.98
C THR A 147 2.17 4.60 -12.49
N LEU A 148 1.70 4.82 -11.26
CA LEU A 148 1.72 6.11 -10.58
C LEU A 148 3.07 6.41 -9.88
N GLY A 149 4.05 5.52 -10.00
CA GLY A 149 5.40 5.72 -9.47
C GLY A 149 5.67 5.08 -8.11
N SER A 150 4.76 4.26 -7.55
CA SER A 150 5.07 3.52 -6.32
C SER A 150 6.06 2.38 -6.57
N ASP A 151 7.29 2.53 -6.09
CA ASP A 151 8.32 1.49 -6.15
C ASP A 151 7.93 0.26 -5.32
N PHE A 152 7.30 0.48 -4.16
CA PHE A 152 6.77 -0.60 -3.33
C PHE A 152 5.74 -1.43 -4.11
N ALA A 153 4.77 -0.77 -4.75
CA ALA A 153 3.76 -1.45 -5.54
C ALA A 153 4.38 -2.21 -6.72
N ARG A 154 5.39 -1.64 -7.39
CA ARG A 154 6.12 -2.32 -8.47
C ARG A 154 6.74 -3.63 -7.98
N GLN A 155 7.38 -3.61 -6.81
CA GLN A 155 7.97 -4.82 -6.23
C GLN A 155 6.89 -5.86 -5.87
N GLN A 156 5.78 -5.44 -5.27
CA GLN A 156 4.68 -6.35 -4.91
C GLN A 156 4.02 -6.96 -6.15
N ALA A 157 3.79 -6.18 -7.21
CA ALA A 157 3.25 -6.67 -8.47
C ALA A 157 4.14 -7.75 -9.11
N VAL A 158 5.47 -7.58 -9.05
CA VAL A 158 6.42 -8.59 -9.53
C VAL A 158 6.36 -9.87 -8.69
N LEU A 159 6.26 -9.75 -7.36
CA LEU A 159 6.17 -10.92 -6.46
C LEU A 159 4.88 -11.72 -6.69
N LEU A 160 3.78 -11.04 -6.99
CA LEU A 160 2.48 -11.66 -7.29
C LEU A 160 2.35 -12.11 -8.74
N ASN A 161 3.32 -11.81 -9.61
CA ASN A 161 3.29 -12.23 -11.00
C ASN A 161 3.53 -13.76 -11.10
N PRO A 162 2.55 -14.55 -11.56
CA PRO A 162 2.68 -16.01 -11.62
C PRO A 162 3.80 -16.47 -12.57
N TYR A 163 4.11 -15.69 -13.60
CA TYR A 163 5.21 -15.98 -14.52
C TYR A 163 6.59 -15.71 -13.91
N ALA A 164 6.71 -14.70 -13.05
CA ALA A 164 7.96 -14.42 -12.34
C ALA A 164 8.33 -15.59 -11.41
N ALA A 165 7.35 -16.17 -10.70
CA ALA A 165 7.55 -17.35 -9.87
C ALA A 165 8.01 -18.58 -10.68
N LEU A 166 7.41 -18.83 -11.84
CA LEU A 166 7.80 -19.91 -12.74
C LEU A 166 9.22 -19.73 -13.29
N CYS A 167 9.55 -18.53 -13.78
CA CYS A 167 10.88 -18.22 -14.28
C CYS A 167 11.96 -18.39 -13.20
N ASN A 168 11.71 -17.91 -11.98
CA ASN A 168 12.64 -18.06 -10.85
C ASN A 168 12.86 -19.53 -10.49
N ARG A 169 11.79 -20.33 -10.49
CA ARG A 169 11.89 -21.78 -10.27
C ARG A 169 12.72 -22.46 -11.35
N MET A 170 12.42 -22.20 -12.63
CA MET A 170 13.16 -22.78 -13.75
C MET A 170 14.65 -22.37 -13.73
N LEU A 171 14.95 -21.10 -13.48
CA LEU A 171 16.33 -20.61 -13.35
C LEU A 171 17.05 -21.28 -12.16
N SER A 172 16.39 -21.41 -11.02
CA SER A 172 16.95 -22.09 -9.84
C SER A 172 17.27 -23.56 -10.13
N GLU A 173 16.38 -24.28 -10.81
CA GLU A 173 16.59 -25.66 -11.22
C GLU A 173 17.78 -25.80 -12.19
N VAL A 174 17.90 -24.90 -13.18
CA VAL A 174 19.04 -24.89 -14.11
C VAL A 174 20.36 -24.58 -13.40
N ILE A 175 20.39 -23.56 -12.54
CA ILE A 175 21.60 -23.19 -11.77
C ILE A 175 22.02 -24.34 -10.84
N THR A 176 21.07 -25.01 -10.21
CA THR A 176 21.33 -26.17 -9.33
C THR A 176 21.94 -27.33 -10.11
N LYS A 177 21.40 -27.62 -11.30
CA LYS A 177 21.95 -28.65 -12.21
C LYS A 177 23.37 -28.31 -12.68
N LEU A 178 23.66 -27.04 -12.98
CA LEU A 178 25.00 -26.58 -13.38
C LEU A 178 26.00 -26.62 -12.21
N ARG A 179 25.56 -26.42 -10.97
CA ARG A 179 26.43 -26.50 -9.77
C ARG A 179 26.74 -27.93 -9.33
N ASN A 180 25.84 -28.89 -9.59
CA ASN A 180 25.98 -30.29 -9.20
C ASN A 180 25.91 -31.25 -10.42
N PRO A 181 26.93 -31.24 -11.30
CA PRO A 181 26.92 -32.04 -12.53
C PRO A 181 26.96 -33.56 -12.30
N GLU A 182 27.56 -34.04 -11.20
CA GLU A 182 27.73 -35.48 -10.90
C GLU A 182 26.41 -36.19 -10.54
N ALA A 183 25.38 -35.47 -10.09
CA ALA A 183 24.08 -36.05 -9.76
C ALA A 183 23.27 -36.50 -11.00
N LEU A 184 23.67 -36.07 -12.20
CA LEU A 184 23.02 -36.43 -13.48
C LEU A 184 23.50 -37.78 -14.03
N GLU A 185 24.74 -38.19 -13.75
CA GLU A 185 25.29 -39.46 -14.28
C GLU A 185 24.78 -40.68 -13.50
N ALA A 186 24.35 -40.51 -12.25
CA ALA A 186 23.81 -41.60 -11.41
C ALA A 186 22.35 -41.99 -11.72
N GLN A 187 21.68 -41.32 -12.67
CA GLN A 187 20.27 -41.59 -13.05
C GLN A 187 20.10 -41.98 -14.53
N SER A 188 21.20 -42.24 -15.26
CA SER A 188 21.12 -42.81 -16.60
C SER A 188 21.19 -44.35 -16.51
N PRO A 189 20.18 -45.11 -16.99
CA PRO A 189 20.22 -46.57 -17.01
C PRO A 189 21.26 -47.13 -17.98
#